data_AF-A0A382AIL4-F1
#
_entry.id   AF-A0A382AIL4-F1
#
_cell.length_a   1.000
_cell.length_b   1.000
_cell.length_c   1.000
_cell.angle_alpha   90.00
_cell.angle_beta   90.00
_cell.angle_gamma   90.00
#
_symmetry.space_group_name_H-M   'P 1'
#
loop_
_entity.id
_entity.type
_entity.pdbx_description
1 polymer ?
#
loop_
_entity_poly.entity_id
_entity_poly.type
_entity_poly.pdbx_seq_one_letter_code
_entity_poly.pdbx_strand_id
1 'polypeptide(L)'
;MSEKRTVAIDAEVLAGHSFPYQHDMALVEDLDLLEATPGKDLNWLEDIELLEEDNTPAVFDRYSNSFLKIYFEIPEGRENEIARKVLMTHLMLGNSYGIQLKEAHCKFHQVELGPWVADSKSVGDNWQPPVLEGWEPPAH
;
A
#
# COMPACT_ATOMS: atom_id res chain seq x y z
N MET A 1 19.97 25.26 -0.06
CA MET A 1 19.71 23.93 -0.65
C MET A 1 18.33 24.01 -1.27
N SER A 2 18.21 23.95 -2.60
CA SER A 2 16.90 23.88 -3.25
C SER A 2 16.27 22.55 -2.85
N GLU A 3 15.09 22.59 -2.22
CA GLU A 3 14.28 21.38 -2.01
C GLU A 3 14.13 20.68 -3.37
N LYS A 4 14.65 19.46 -3.46
CA LYS A 4 14.40 18.59 -4.60
C LYS A 4 12.90 18.30 -4.57
N ARG A 5 12.14 18.87 -5.49
CA ARG A 5 10.75 18.46 -5.72
C ARG A 5 10.80 17.03 -6.26
N THR A 6 10.56 16.04 -5.41
CA THR A 6 10.25 14.68 -5.86
C THR A 6 8.93 14.73 -6.62
N VAL A 7 8.92 14.19 -7.83
CA VAL A 7 7.75 14.18 -8.71
C VAL A 7 6.83 12.99 -8.38
N ALA A 8 7.40 11.92 -7.83
CA ALA A 8 6.64 10.74 -7.42
C ALA A 8 6.24 10.79 -5.95
N ILE A 9 5.12 10.13 -5.65
CA ILE A 9 4.61 9.93 -4.31
C ILE A 9 5.25 8.66 -3.76
N ASP A 10 5.98 8.77 -2.66
CA ASP A 10 6.69 7.66 -2.00
C ASP A 10 5.89 7.21 -0.77
N ALA A 11 5.73 5.90 -0.58
CA ALA A 11 5.01 5.32 0.55
C ALA A 11 5.59 5.79 1.90
N GLU A 12 6.89 5.99 1.99
CA GLU A 12 7.56 6.47 3.21
C GLU A 12 7.27 7.94 3.49
N VAL A 13 7.14 8.75 2.43
CA VAL A 13 6.76 10.16 2.56
C VAL A 13 5.31 10.26 3.04
N LEU A 14 4.42 9.43 2.50
CA LEU A 14 3.03 9.37 2.95
C LEU A 14 2.90 8.88 4.40
N ALA A 15 3.67 7.85 4.78
CA ALA A 15 3.63 7.26 6.12
C ALA A 15 4.45 8.05 7.16
N GLY A 16 5.41 8.86 6.73
CA GLY A 16 6.37 9.55 7.59
C GLY A 16 7.46 8.65 8.17
N HIS A 17 7.57 7.40 7.71
CA HIS A 17 8.58 6.43 8.14
C HIS A 17 8.78 5.32 7.09
N SER A 18 9.89 4.58 7.17
CA SER A 18 10.09 3.36 6.41
C SER A 18 9.53 2.13 7.12
N PHE A 19 9.29 1.06 6.37
CA PHE A 19 8.79 -0.22 6.88
C PHE A 19 9.91 -1.26 6.97
N PRO A 20 9.94 -2.14 8.00
CA PRO A 20 11.03 -3.10 8.19
C PRO A 20 11.32 -4.00 6.98
N TYR A 21 10.27 -4.48 6.30
CA TYR A 21 10.40 -5.33 5.11
C TYR A 21 10.95 -4.61 3.86
N GLN A 22 11.16 -3.30 3.90
CA GLN A 22 11.91 -2.62 2.84
C GLN A 22 13.43 -2.84 2.99
N HIS A 23 13.89 -3.21 4.18
CA HIS A 23 15.31 -3.29 4.53
C HIS A 23 15.79 -4.72 4.78
N ASP A 24 14.88 -5.67 4.95
CA ASP A 24 15.21 -7.06 5.24
C ASP A 24 14.33 -8.02 4.42
N MET A 25 14.97 -8.73 3.48
CA MET A 25 14.32 -9.72 2.63
C MET A 25 13.74 -10.89 3.43
N ALA A 26 14.34 -11.25 4.57
CA ALA A 26 13.89 -12.37 5.40
C ALA A 26 12.46 -12.16 5.94
N LEU A 27 11.99 -10.91 6.00
CA LEU A 27 10.64 -10.58 6.43
C LEU A 27 9.57 -10.84 5.35
N VAL A 28 9.97 -11.15 4.12
CA VAL A 28 9.04 -11.38 2.99
C VAL A 28 9.34 -12.64 2.19
N GLU A 29 10.56 -13.20 2.28
CA GLU A 29 10.99 -14.29 1.40
C GLU A 29 10.15 -15.57 1.54
N ASP A 30 9.63 -15.83 2.74
CA ASP A 30 8.79 -16.99 3.05
C ASP A 30 7.30 -16.78 2.73
N LEU A 31 6.90 -15.58 2.27
CA LEU A 31 5.51 -15.33 1.91
C LEU A 31 5.09 -16.22 0.73
N ASP A 32 4.09 -17.07 0.95
CA ASP A 32 3.46 -17.82 -0.12
C ASP A 32 2.50 -16.90 -0.90
N LEU A 33 2.92 -16.48 -2.09
CA LEU A 33 2.11 -15.62 -2.96
C LEU A 33 0.80 -16.29 -3.41
N LEU A 34 0.78 -17.61 -3.56
CA LEU A 34 -0.41 -18.34 -3.96
C LEU A 34 -1.42 -18.40 -2.81
N GLU A 35 -0.94 -18.57 -1.58
CA GLU A 35 -1.80 -18.51 -0.39
C GLU A 35 -2.29 -17.09 -0.11
N ALA A 36 -1.43 -16.10 -0.32
CA ALA A 36 -1.75 -14.68 -0.10
C ALA A 36 -2.72 -14.11 -1.13
N THR A 37 -2.89 -14.74 -2.30
CA THR A 37 -3.85 -14.27 -3.31
C THR A 37 -5.24 -14.88 -3.13
N PRO A 38 -6.31 -14.06 -3.29
CA PRO A 38 -7.68 -14.54 -3.22
C PRO A 38 -7.94 -15.63 -4.26
N GLY A 39 -8.47 -16.77 -3.80
CA GLY A 39 -8.80 -17.89 -4.69
C GLY A 39 -7.60 -18.69 -5.20
N LYS A 40 -6.38 -18.47 -4.67
CA LYS A 40 -5.15 -19.14 -5.10
C LYS A 40 -4.86 -18.95 -6.59
N ASP A 41 -4.95 -17.70 -7.03
CA ASP A 41 -4.73 -17.32 -8.41
C ASP A 41 -3.63 -16.24 -8.48
N LEU A 42 -2.53 -16.56 -9.15
CA LEU A 42 -1.41 -15.62 -9.34
C LEU A 42 -1.68 -14.58 -10.42
N ASN A 43 -2.72 -14.74 -11.24
CA ASN A 43 -3.11 -13.72 -12.23
C ASN A 43 -3.42 -12.37 -11.56
N TRP A 44 -3.82 -12.36 -10.29
CA TRP A 44 -3.97 -11.14 -9.49
C TRP A 44 -2.69 -10.31 -9.35
N LEU A 45 -1.53 -10.95 -9.51
CA LEU A 45 -0.21 -10.34 -9.34
C LEU A 45 0.57 -10.23 -10.66
N GLU A 46 -0.03 -10.61 -11.78
CA GLU A 46 0.67 -10.71 -13.07
C GLU A 46 1.24 -9.37 -13.53
N ASP A 47 0.54 -8.29 -13.20
CA ASP A 47 0.87 -6.91 -13.55
C ASP A 47 1.69 -6.18 -12.48
N ILE A 48 2.18 -6.90 -11.46
CA ILE A 48 3.11 -6.40 -10.46
C ILE A 48 4.52 -6.80 -10.88
N GLU A 49 5.35 -5.79 -11.13
CA GLU A 49 6.74 -5.91 -11.57
C GLU A 49 7.66 -5.07 -10.69
N LEU A 50 8.94 -5.43 -10.66
CA LEU A 50 9.96 -4.55 -10.09
C LEU A 50 10.16 -3.35 -11.02
N LEU A 51 10.01 -2.16 -10.45
CA LEU A 51 10.23 -0.88 -11.10
C LEU A 51 11.41 -0.17 -10.41
N GLU A 52 11.63 1.09 -10.79
CA GLU A 52 12.67 1.93 -10.21
C GLU A 52 12.09 3.32 -9.92
N GLU A 53 12.39 3.86 -8.74
CA GLU A 53 12.08 5.22 -8.33
C GLU A 53 13.32 5.85 -7.70
N ASP A 54 13.73 7.04 -8.17
CA ASP A 54 14.96 7.72 -7.72
C ASP A 54 16.25 6.85 -7.79
N ASN A 55 16.40 6.01 -8.81
CA ASN A 55 17.49 5.01 -8.92
C ASN A 55 17.48 3.96 -7.80
N THR A 56 16.32 3.74 -7.16
CA THR A 56 16.12 2.72 -6.14
C THR A 56 15.08 1.72 -6.64
N PRO A 57 15.32 0.39 -6.53
CA PRO A 57 14.31 -0.61 -6.85
C PRO A 57 13.03 -0.34 -6.06
N ALA A 58 11.87 -0.41 -6.71
CA ALA A 58 10.60 -0.10 -6.09
C ALA A 58 9.46 -0.91 -6.69
N VAL A 59 8.39 -1.09 -5.93
CA VAL A 59 7.13 -1.68 -6.42
C VAL A 59 6.02 -0.63 -6.29
N PHE A 60 5.14 -0.57 -7.29
CA PHE A 60 4.05 0.42 -7.31
C PHE A 60 2.83 -0.10 -6.54
N ASP A 61 2.43 0.63 -5.50
CA ASP A 61 1.18 0.39 -4.78
C ASP A 61 0.03 1.19 -5.39
N ARG A 62 -0.88 0.49 -6.08
CA ARG A 62 -2.08 1.07 -6.67
C ARG A 62 -3.10 1.60 -5.64
N TYR A 63 -3.11 1.09 -4.40
CA TYR A 63 -4.05 1.56 -3.38
C TYR A 63 -3.75 2.99 -2.95
N SER A 64 -2.47 3.34 -2.86
CA SER A 64 -2.00 4.68 -2.49
C SER A 64 -1.52 5.53 -3.68
N ASN A 65 -1.39 4.93 -4.87
CA ASN A 65 -0.70 5.51 -6.03
C ASN A 65 0.71 6.01 -5.66
N SER A 66 1.46 5.16 -4.95
CA SER A 66 2.81 5.49 -4.47
C SER A 66 3.81 4.38 -4.76
N PHE A 67 5.09 4.72 -4.79
CA PHE A 67 6.17 3.75 -4.87
C PHE A 67 6.62 3.31 -3.48
N LEU A 68 6.81 2.00 -3.32
CA LEU A 68 7.40 1.38 -2.15
C LEU A 68 8.80 0.90 -2.51
N LYS A 69 9.82 1.61 -2.01
CA LYS A 69 11.23 1.32 -2.29
C LYS A 69 11.72 0.07 -1.56
N ILE A 70 12.72 -0.60 -2.14
CA ILE A 70 13.37 -1.80 -1.62
C ILE A 70 14.87 -1.50 -1.48
N TYR A 71 15.41 -1.68 -0.27
CA TYR A 71 16.76 -1.27 0.12
C TYR A 71 17.72 -2.45 0.38
N PHE A 72 17.27 -3.68 0.15
CA PHE A 72 18.13 -4.86 0.18
C PHE A 72 18.46 -5.33 -1.24
N GLU A 73 19.54 -6.11 -1.36
CA GLU A 73 19.91 -6.71 -2.65
C GLU A 73 18.88 -7.75 -3.08
N ILE A 74 18.32 -7.57 -4.26
CA ILE A 74 17.36 -8.51 -4.84
C ILE A 74 18.14 -9.56 -5.65
N PRO A 75 17.96 -10.88 -5.38
CA PRO A 75 18.63 -11.91 -6.16
C PRO A 75 18.23 -11.87 -7.64
N GLU A 76 19.22 -12.02 -8.52
CA GLU A 76 19.00 -12.07 -9.98
C GLU A 76 17.99 -13.16 -10.36
N GLY A 77 17.01 -12.81 -11.19
CA GLY A 77 15.93 -13.70 -11.64
C GLY A 77 14.76 -13.81 -10.65
N ARG A 78 14.80 -13.13 -9.50
CA ARG A 78 13.71 -13.08 -8.51
C ARG A 78 13.08 -11.70 -8.36
N GLU A 79 13.34 -10.78 -9.28
CA GLU A 79 12.97 -9.37 -9.20
C GLU A 79 11.46 -9.17 -9.00
N ASN A 80 10.66 -9.72 -9.92
CA ASN A 80 9.20 -9.61 -9.85
C ASN A 80 8.60 -10.43 -8.70
N GLU A 81 9.20 -11.56 -8.35
CA GLU A 81 8.77 -12.37 -7.21
C GLU A 81 8.91 -11.58 -5.91
N ILE A 82 10.08 -10.96 -5.68
CA ILE A 82 10.36 -10.17 -4.49
C ILE A 82 9.53 -8.89 -4.46
N ALA A 83 9.36 -8.19 -5.60
CA ALA A 83 8.48 -7.02 -5.68
C ALA A 83 7.04 -7.36 -5.26
N ARG A 84 6.51 -8.48 -5.75
CA ARG A 84 5.19 -8.99 -5.35
C ARG A 84 5.13 -9.30 -3.86
N LYS A 85 6.14 -9.99 -3.31
CA LYS A 85 6.20 -10.33 -1.88
C LYS A 85 6.21 -9.09 -0.99
N VAL A 86 7.03 -8.10 -1.33
CA VAL A 86 7.08 -6.82 -0.62
C VAL A 86 5.73 -6.09 -0.66
N LEU A 87 5.11 -5.96 -1.84
CA LEU A 87 3.80 -5.30 -1.96
C LEU A 87 2.70 -6.07 -1.21
N MET A 88 2.67 -7.40 -1.31
CA MET A 88 1.67 -8.21 -0.61
C MET A 88 1.81 -8.08 0.91
N THR A 89 3.03 -8.15 1.45
CA THR A 89 3.28 -7.88 2.87
C THR A 89 2.81 -6.48 3.26
N HIS A 90 3.08 -5.46 2.44
CA HIS A 90 2.63 -4.09 2.67
C HIS A 90 1.09 -3.96 2.74
N LEU A 91 0.37 -4.61 1.83
CA LEU A 91 -1.09 -4.60 1.77
C LEU A 91 -1.72 -5.40 2.92
N MET A 92 -1.20 -6.59 3.23
CA MET A 92 -1.71 -7.46 4.29
C MET A 92 -1.53 -6.87 5.69
N LEU A 93 -0.46 -6.09 5.90
CA LEU A 93 -0.24 -5.36 7.15
C LEU A 93 -1.05 -4.05 7.23
N GLY A 94 -1.78 -3.69 6.18
CA GLY A 94 -2.56 -2.44 6.13
C GLY A 94 -1.71 -1.18 6.05
N ASN A 95 -0.46 -1.31 5.61
CA ASN A 95 0.50 -0.20 5.58
C ASN A 95 0.33 0.72 4.37
N SER A 96 -0.43 0.29 3.36
CA SER A 96 -0.80 1.18 2.26
C SER A 96 -1.56 2.37 2.80
N TYR A 97 -1.09 3.58 2.47
CA TYR A 97 -1.74 4.80 2.91
C TYR A 97 -3.21 4.87 2.47
N GLY A 98 -3.53 4.31 1.30
CA GLY A 98 -4.91 4.19 0.82
C GLY A 98 -5.80 3.30 1.71
N ILE A 99 -5.22 2.26 2.33
CA ILE A 99 -5.90 1.42 3.31
C ILE A 99 -6.10 2.19 4.62
N GLN A 100 -5.06 2.84 5.14
CA GLN A 100 -5.12 3.59 6.40
C GLN A 100 -6.19 4.70 6.36
N LEU A 101 -6.35 5.37 5.22
CA LEU A 101 -7.36 6.41 5.04
C LEU A 101 -8.81 5.90 5.10
N LYS A 102 -9.06 4.59 4.89
CA LYS A 102 -10.42 4.06 4.89
C LYS A 102 -11.11 4.25 6.24
N GLU A 103 -10.39 4.08 7.35
CA GLU A 103 -10.97 4.22 8.69
C GLU A 103 -11.52 5.64 8.92
N ALA A 104 -10.82 6.67 8.43
CA ALA A 104 -11.22 8.06 8.61
C ALA A 104 -12.23 8.55 7.54
N HIS A 105 -12.15 8.02 6.32
CA HIS A 105 -12.79 8.67 5.16
C HIS A 105 -13.78 7.81 4.39
N CYS A 106 -13.89 6.52 4.70
CA CYS A 106 -14.80 5.65 3.95
C CYS A 106 -16.26 6.04 4.23
N LYS A 107 -17.00 6.37 3.16
CA LYS A 107 -18.42 6.80 3.24
C LYS A 107 -19.42 5.66 3.10
N PHE A 108 -18.95 4.52 2.61
CA PHE A 108 -19.76 3.35 2.31
C PHE A 108 -19.05 2.12 2.86
N HIS A 109 -19.81 1.05 3.11
CA HIS A 109 -19.26 -0.21 3.59
C HIS A 109 -18.10 -0.70 2.70
N GLN A 110 -16.95 -0.93 3.30
CA GLN A 110 -15.80 -1.58 2.66
C GLN A 110 -15.14 -2.55 3.62
N VAL A 111 -14.57 -3.64 3.08
CA VAL A 111 -13.62 -4.49 3.81
C VAL A 111 -12.26 -3.76 3.80
N GLU A 112 -11.71 -3.48 4.98
CA GLU A 112 -10.55 -2.61 5.15
C GLU A 112 -9.31 -3.11 4.39
N LEU A 113 -8.82 -4.30 4.70
CA LEU A 113 -7.69 -4.95 4.04
C LEU A 113 -8.13 -5.64 2.74
N GLY A 114 -9.36 -5.42 2.28
CA GLY A 114 -9.89 -6.07 1.08
C GLY A 114 -9.82 -7.59 1.18
N PRO A 115 -9.48 -8.28 0.07
CA PRO A 115 -9.48 -9.74 0.05
C PRO A 115 -8.15 -10.37 0.51
N TRP A 116 -7.18 -9.57 0.97
CA TRP A 116 -5.82 -10.03 1.30
C TRP A 116 -5.72 -10.75 2.64
N VAL A 117 -6.65 -10.48 3.56
CA VAL A 117 -6.66 -11.05 4.91
C VAL A 117 -8.07 -11.53 5.23
N ALA A 118 -8.17 -12.76 5.73
CA ALA A 118 -9.44 -13.30 6.22
C ALA A 118 -9.96 -12.48 7.41
N ASP A 119 -11.28 -12.34 7.51
CA ASP A 119 -11.95 -11.65 8.62
C ASP A 119 -11.50 -10.19 8.84
N SER A 120 -11.01 -9.52 7.79
CA SER A 120 -10.71 -8.08 7.84
C SER A 120 -11.93 -7.29 8.29
N LYS A 121 -11.73 -6.32 9.20
CA LYS A 121 -12.83 -5.47 9.69
C LYS A 121 -13.48 -4.69 8.54
N SER A 122 -14.75 -4.34 8.75
CA SER A 122 -15.48 -3.43 7.88
C SER A 122 -15.34 -1.99 8.35
N VAL A 123 -15.29 -1.05 7.40
CA VAL A 123 -15.19 0.39 7.62
C VAL A 123 -16.22 1.14 6.77
N GLY A 124 -16.60 2.33 7.22
CA GLY A 124 -17.55 3.21 6.52
C GLY A 124 -19.03 3.00 6.86
N ASP A 125 -19.37 2.06 7.75
CA ASP A 125 -20.76 1.83 8.19
C ASP A 125 -21.34 2.99 9.03
N ASN A 126 -20.46 3.80 9.67
CA ASN A 126 -20.84 4.85 10.60
C ASN A 126 -20.32 6.24 10.18
N TRP A 127 -20.12 6.47 8.88
CA TRP A 127 -19.58 7.74 8.41
C TRP A 127 -20.47 8.92 8.78
N GLN A 128 -19.86 9.99 9.26
CA GLN A 128 -20.51 11.27 9.53
C GLN A 128 -19.85 12.37 8.70
N PRO A 129 -20.62 13.31 8.13
CA PRO A 129 -20.05 14.43 7.42
C PRO A 129 -19.18 15.29 8.36
N PRO A 130 -18.01 15.77 7.90
CA PRO A 130 -17.21 16.70 8.68
C PRO A 130 -18.04 17.98 8.91
N VAL A 131 -18.13 18.40 10.17
CA VAL A 131 -18.78 19.66 10.57
C VAL A 131 -17.70 20.72 10.70
N LEU A 132 -17.76 21.75 9.87
CA LEU A 132 -16.90 22.92 9.99
C LEU A 132 -17.51 23.88 11.02
N GLU A 133 -16.84 24.06 12.16
CA GLU A 133 -17.29 24.99 13.20
C GLU A 133 -17.45 26.41 12.62
N GLY A 134 -18.62 27.02 12.82
CA GLY A 134 -18.93 28.36 12.34
C GLY A 134 -19.25 28.45 10.83
N TRP A 135 -19.29 27.34 10.09
CA TRP A 135 -19.72 27.34 8.69
C TRP A 135 -21.20 26.95 8.59
N GLU A 136 -22.01 27.83 8.00
CA GLU A 136 -23.39 27.54 7.60
C GLU A 136 -23.46 27.39 6.08
N PRO A 137 -24.20 26.39 5.56
CA PRO A 137 -24.38 26.25 4.12
C PRO A 137 -25.11 27.47 3.53
N PRO A 138 -24.78 27.91 2.31
CA PRO A 138 -25.49 29.01 1.65
C PRO A 138 -26.99 28.71 1.55
N ALA A 139 -27.83 29.73 1.77
CA ALA A 139 -29.26 29.63 1.51
C ALA A 139 -29.47 29.29 0.01
N HIS A 140 -30.23 28.22 -0.23
CA HIS A 140 -30.55 27.70 -1.56
C HIS A 140 -31.19 28.74 -2.50
#